data_AF-A0A916Y133-F1
#
_entry.id   AF-A0A916Y133-F1
#
_cell.length_a   1.000
_cell.length_b   1.000
_cell.length_c   1.000
_cell.angle_alpha   90.00
_cell.angle_beta   90.00
_cell.angle_gamma   90.00
#
_symmetry.space_group_name_H-M   'P 1'
#
loop_
_entity.id
_entity.type
_entity.pdbx_description
1 polymer ?
#
loop_
_entity_poly.entity_id
_entity_poly.type
_entity_poly.pdbx_seq_one_letter_code
_entity_poly.pdbx_strand_id
1 'polypeptide(L)'
;MIPDRIIEQGTLTSDGSRASVEVRIPWYRALPASCISGATLTIDGVTAPADSLRWEMNGRSRTFAEMVDDTESWWFPLDSAVLSGDLAIDPGAEHEVAVDLTLFIPYIVIGDGEVLHIDEHDAKTMKAVAA
;
A
#
# COMPACT_ATOMS: atom_id res chain seq x y z
N MET A 1 4.16 7.03 -14.71
CA MET A 1 3.97 7.06 -13.24
C MET A 1 2.85 8.03 -12.94
N ILE A 2 1.94 7.66 -12.03
CA ILE A 2 0.91 8.57 -11.51
C ILE A 2 1.04 8.55 -9.97
N PRO A 3 2.12 9.12 -9.42
CA PRO A 3 2.43 9.04 -7.99
C PRO A 3 1.31 9.59 -7.11
N ASP A 4 0.69 10.70 -7.51
CA ASP A 4 -0.39 11.39 -6.75
C ASP A 4 -1.71 10.60 -6.63
N ARG A 5 -1.70 9.33 -7.04
CA ARG A 5 -2.86 8.43 -7.02
C ARG A 5 -2.57 7.09 -6.36
N ILE A 6 -1.52 6.96 -5.55
CA ILE A 6 -1.34 5.75 -4.74
C ILE A 6 -2.47 5.69 -3.70
N ILE A 7 -2.78 6.78 -3.01
CA ILE A 7 -3.78 6.77 -1.94
C ILE A 7 -5.16 7.15 -2.49
N GLU A 8 -6.18 6.37 -2.17
CA GLU A 8 -7.58 6.73 -2.46
C GLU A 8 -8.14 7.68 -1.41
N GLN A 9 -8.62 8.85 -1.86
CA GLN A 9 -9.17 9.87 -0.97
C GLN A 9 -10.42 9.39 -0.24
N GLY A 10 -10.47 9.58 1.08
CA GLY A 10 -11.66 9.29 1.88
C GLY A 10 -11.85 7.81 2.21
N THR A 11 -10.79 7.02 2.13
CA THR A 11 -10.79 5.56 2.42
C THR A 11 -10.10 5.21 3.73
N LEU A 12 -9.54 6.20 4.44
CA LEU A 12 -8.95 5.99 5.75
C LEU A 12 -10.01 5.42 6.71
N THR A 13 -9.73 4.27 7.31
CA THR A 13 -10.56 3.67 8.36
C THR A 13 -9.69 3.34 9.57
N SER A 14 -10.33 3.18 10.73
CA SER A 14 -9.64 2.71 11.94
C SER A 14 -10.56 1.85 12.82
N ASP A 15 -9.98 0.83 13.44
CA ASP A 15 -10.63 0.04 14.50
C ASP A 15 -10.27 0.53 15.93
N GLY A 16 -9.57 1.66 16.02
CA GLY A 16 -9.06 2.26 17.26
C GLY A 16 -7.60 1.90 17.56
N SER A 17 -7.10 0.76 17.06
CA SER A 17 -5.70 0.33 17.25
C SER A 17 -4.92 0.22 15.95
N ARG A 18 -5.62 -0.02 14.85
CA ARG A 18 -5.09 -0.15 13.50
C ARG A 18 -5.77 0.87 12.60
N ALA A 19 -4.98 1.45 11.70
CA ALA A 19 -5.46 2.29 10.63
C ALA A 19 -5.30 1.55 9.30
N SER A 20 -6.23 1.77 8.37
CA SER A 20 -6.22 1.19 7.03
C SER A 20 -6.55 2.24 5.99
N VAL A 21 -5.96 2.13 4.80
CA VAL A 21 -6.25 3.02 3.67
C VAL A 21 -6.22 2.22 2.38
N GLU A 22 -7.11 2.56 1.45
CA GLU A 22 -7.07 1.96 0.11
C GLU A 22 -5.95 2.57 -0.72
N VAL A 23 -5.22 1.70 -1.41
CA VAL A 23 -4.13 2.06 -2.30
C VAL A 23 -4.33 1.50 -3.71
N ARG A 24 -3.81 2.23 -4.70
CA ARG A 24 -3.82 1.88 -6.12
C ARG A 24 -2.41 1.70 -6.63
N ILE A 25 -2.28 0.84 -7.62
CA ILE A 25 -1.00 0.58 -8.25
C ILE A 25 -0.56 1.83 -9.05
N PRO A 26 0.61 2.43 -8.78
CA PRO A 26 1.13 3.58 -9.51
C PRO A 26 1.68 3.22 -10.90
N TRP A 27 1.25 2.08 -11.45
CA TRP A 27 1.72 1.46 -12.67
C TRP A 27 0.55 0.99 -13.55
N TYR A 28 0.73 1.02 -14.86
CA TYR A 28 -0.37 0.82 -15.83
C TYR A 28 -0.68 -0.65 -16.16
N ARG A 29 0.11 -1.61 -15.64
CA ARG A 29 -0.10 -3.05 -15.83
C ARG A 29 -0.30 -3.73 -14.50
N ALA A 30 -1.09 -4.79 -14.51
CA ALA A 30 -1.23 -5.65 -13.35
C ALA A 30 0.12 -6.24 -12.95
N LEU A 31 0.32 -6.44 -11.65
CA LEU A 31 1.49 -7.08 -11.08
C LEU A 31 1.05 -8.24 -10.17
N PRO A 32 1.79 -9.35 -10.13
CA PRO A 32 1.55 -10.38 -9.12
C PRO A 32 1.94 -9.88 -7.72
N ALA A 33 1.41 -10.52 -6.68
CA ALA A 33 1.68 -10.19 -5.28
C ALA A 33 3.18 -10.14 -4.95
N SER A 34 3.95 -11.05 -5.52
CA SER A 34 5.41 -11.16 -5.41
C SER A 34 6.17 -9.91 -5.87
N CYS A 35 5.55 -9.06 -6.69
CA CYS A 35 6.13 -7.79 -7.11
C CYS A 35 5.88 -6.65 -6.13
N ILE A 36 5.06 -6.86 -5.10
CA ILE A 36 4.77 -5.87 -4.04
C ILE A 36 5.79 -6.08 -2.93
N SER A 37 6.90 -5.37 -3.03
CA SER A 37 8.09 -5.64 -2.21
C SER A 37 7.99 -5.11 -0.77
N GLY A 38 7.20 -4.06 -0.58
CA GLY A 38 7.05 -3.38 0.70
C GLY A 38 6.27 -2.09 0.56
N ALA A 39 5.80 -1.60 1.70
CA ALA A 39 5.23 -0.27 1.82
C ALA A 39 5.51 0.30 3.21
N THR A 40 5.32 1.61 3.37
CA THR A 40 5.21 2.28 4.67
C THR A 40 3.80 2.84 4.80
N LEU A 41 3.30 2.90 6.04
CA LEU A 41 2.10 3.68 6.36
C LEU A 41 2.50 4.66 7.46
N THR A 42 2.39 5.96 7.18
CA THR A 42 2.67 7.03 8.12
C THR A 42 1.43 7.89 8.27
N ILE A 43 1.01 8.15 9.50
CA ILE A 43 -0.13 9.03 9.79
C ILE A 43 0.31 10.10 10.79
N ASP A 44 0.12 11.37 10.45
CA ASP A 44 0.54 12.53 11.24
C ASP A 44 2.02 12.46 11.69
N GLY A 45 2.88 11.98 10.79
CA GLY A 45 4.31 11.80 11.03
C GLY A 45 4.68 10.57 11.87
N VAL A 46 3.72 9.72 12.26
CA VAL A 46 3.97 8.46 12.98
C VAL A 46 3.86 7.28 12.03
N THR A 47 4.95 6.54 11.87
CA THR A 47 5.01 5.36 10.99
C THR A 47 4.59 4.09 11.74
N ALA A 48 3.73 3.29 11.11
CA ALA A 48 3.33 1.98 11.63
C ALA A 48 4.55 1.04 11.75
N PRO A 49 4.63 0.19 12.78
CA PRO A 49 5.65 -0.86 12.86
C PRO A 49 5.60 -1.76 11.61
N ALA A 50 6.75 -2.02 10.99
CA ALA A 50 6.81 -2.76 9.73
C ALA A 50 6.22 -4.18 9.83
N ASP A 51 6.38 -4.84 10.96
CA ASP A 51 5.82 -6.17 11.26
C ASP A 51 4.31 -6.17 11.48
N SER A 52 3.73 -5.01 11.78
CA SER A 52 2.28 -4.81 11.86
C SER A 52 1.63 -4.67 10.48
N LEU A 53 2.39 -4.34 9.43
CA LEU A 53 1.80 -4.04 8.14
C LEU A 53 1.07 -5.25 7.54
N ARG A 54 -0.11 -5.01 7.00
CA ARG A 54 -0.89 -5.99 6.25
C ARG A 54 -1.33 -5.39 4.93
N TRP A 55 -1.21 -6.20 3.90
CA TRP A 55 -1.68 -5.95 2.56
C TRP A 55 -2.89 -6.84 2.28
N GLU A 56 -4.04 -6.24 2.09
CA GLU A 56 -5.24 -6.95 1.65
C GLU A 56 -5.45 -6.72 0.15
N MET A 57 -5.51 -7.81 -0.59
CA MET A 57 -5.98 -7.81 -1.97
C MET A 57 -6.65 -9.13 -2.27
N ASN A 58 -7.63 -9.13 -3.17
CA ASN A 58 -8.39 -10.33 -3.54
C ASN A 58 -9.03 -11.03 -2.32
N GLY A 59 -9.50 -10.25 -1.34
CA GLY A 59 -10.14 -10.75 -0.11
C GLY A 59 -9.20 -11.50 0.84
N ARG A 60 -7.88 -11.36 0.69
CA ARG A 60 -6.88 -12.01 1.53
C ARG A 60 -5.91 -10.98 2.09
N SER A 61 -5.89 -10.85 3.41
CA SER A 61 -4.93 -10.05 4.15
C SER A 61 -3.67 -10.86 4.45
N ARG A 62 -2.50 -10.31 4.13
CA ARG A 62 -1.19 -10.96 4.24
C ARG A 62 -0.09 -9.98 4.63
N THR A 63 1.01 -10.48 5.14
CA THR A 63 2.28 -9.77 5.24
C THR A 63 3.01 -9.73 3.90
N PHE A 64 3.95 -8.80 3.71
CA PHE A 64 4.80 -8.78 2.51
C PHE A 64 5.66 -10.05 2.39
N ALA A 65 6.10 -10.62 3.51
CA ALA A 65 6.86 -11.88 3.53
C ALA A 65 6.04 -13.07 3.00
N GLU A 66 4.72 -13.12 3.27
CA GLU A 66 3.83 -14.16 2.74
C GLU A 66 3.49 -13.98 1.25
N MET A 67 3.78 -12.81 0.67
CA MET A 67 3.50 -12.51 -0.74
C MET A 67 4.70 -12.75 -1.67
N VAL A 68 5.92 -12.86 -1.12
CA VAL A 68 7.17 -12.89 -1.91
C VAL A 68 7.21 -13.96 -3.00
N ASP A 69 6.61 -15.13 -2.75
CA ASP A 69 6.56 -16.25 -3.70
C ASP A 69 5.18 -16.38 -4.39
N ASP A 70 4.24 -15.47 -4.13
CA ASP A 70 2.91 -15.52 -4.75
C ASP A 70 2.93 -14.86 -6.14
N THR A 71 3.03 -15.71 -7.16
CA THR A 71 2.98 -15.35 -8.57
C THR A 71 1.58 -15.46 -9.18
N GLU A 72 0.60 -15.96 -8.42
CA GLU A 72 -0.73 -16.32 -8.93
C GLU A 72 -1.80 -15.30 -8.56
N SER A 73 -1.65 -14.58 -7.45
CA SER A 73 -2.55 -13.49 -7.09
C SER A 73 -2.11 -12.19 -7.75
N TRP A 74 -3.01 -11.56 -8.50
CA TRP A 74 -2.73 -10.35 -9.25
C TRP A 74 -3.38 -9.13 -8.61
N TRP A 75 -2.68 -8.00 -8.63
CA TRP A 75 -3.22 -6.67 -8.35
C TRP A 75 -3.44 -5.93 -9.67
N PHE A 76 -4.70 -5.67 -10.03
CA PHE A 76 -5.06 -5.05 -11.30
C PHE A 76 -5.14 -3.53 -11.19
N PRO A 77 -4.86 -2.77 -12.27
CA PRO A 77 -4.89 -1.30 -12.26
C PRO A 77 -6.20 -0.63 -11.82
N LEU A 78 -7.32 -1.35 -11.90
CA LEU A 78 -8.64 -0.83 -11.54
C LEU A 78 -9.10 -1.28 -10.14
N ASP A 79 -8.30 -2.09 -9.45
CA ASP A 79 -8.63 -2.64 -8.16
C ASP A 79 -7.87 -1.92 -7.05
N SER A 80 -8.56 -1.67 -5.94
CA SER A 80 -7.92 -1.21 -4.70
C SER A 80 -7.31 -2.40 -3.96
N ALA A 81 -6.14 -2.19 -3.39
CA ALA A 81 -5.66 -2.98 -2.25
C ALA A 81 -5.88 -2.17 -0.97
N VAL A 82 -5.85 -2.81 0.19
CA VAL A 82 -5.87 -2.10 1.49
C VAL A 82 -4.53 -2.29 2.17
N LEU A 83 -3.88 -1.18 2.49
CA LEU A 83 -2.70 -1.17 3.37
C LEU A 83 -3.16 -0.82 4.78
N SER A 84 -2.78 -1.64 5.76
CA SER A 84 -3.08 -1.37 7.17
C SER A 84 -1.88 -1.61 8.07
N GLY A 85 -1.85 -0.94 9.22
CA GLY A 85 -0.79 -1.06 10.23
C GLY A 85 -1.25 -0.64 11.62
N ASP A 86 -0.53 -1.07 12.65
CA ASP A 86 -0.84 -0.73 14.04
C ASP A 86 -0.49 0.74 14.31
N LEU A 87 -1.52 1.59 14.13
CA LEU A 87 -1.52 3.02 14.35
C LEU A 87 -2.89 3.41 14.90
N ALA A 88 -2.92 3.87 16.15
CA ALA A 88 -4.10 4.48 16.73
C ALA A 88 -4.22 5.92 16.24
N ILE A 89 -5.41 6.29 15.75
CA ILE A 89 -5.72 7.63 15.25
C ILE A 89 -7.02 8.14 15.89
N ASP A 90 -7.25 9.45 15.90
CA ASP A 90 -8.51 10.03 16.36
C ASP A 90 -9.52 10.09 15.20
N PRO A 91 -10.56 9.24 15.16
CA PRO A 91 -11.48 9.19 14.01
C PRO A 91 -12.27 10.49 13.79
N GLY A 92 -12.33 11.40 14.78
CA GLY A 92 -12.96 12.71 14.63
C GLY A 92 -12.08 13.77 13.97
N ALA A 93 -10.77 13.55 13.95
CA ALA A 93 -9.78 14.47 13.44
C ALA A 93 -9.53 14.30 11.93
N GLU A 94 -8.84 15.28 11.37
CA GLU A 94 -8.30 15.21 10.02
C GLU A 94 -6.82 14.80 10.12
N HIS A 95 -6.41 13.86 9.29
CA HIS A 95 -5.10 13.21 9.36
C HIS A 95 -4.35 13.38 8.04
N GLU A 96 -3.05 13.62 8.11
CA GLU A 96 -2.15 13.46 6.98
C GLU A 96 -1.72 12.00 6.89
N VAL A 97 -2.14 11.31 5.84
CA VAL A 97 -1.81 9.92 5.54
C VAL A 97 -0.78 9.89 4.44
N ALA A 98 0.37 9.25 4.67
CA ALA A 98 1.43 9.09 3.70
C ALA A 98 1.77 7.60 3.50
N VAL A 99 2.01 7.22 2.25
CA VAL A 99 2.38 5.86 1.84
C VAL A 99 3.58 5.95 0.91
N ASP A 100 4.66 5.27 1.30
CA ASP A 100 5.73 4.88 0.37
C ASP A 100 5.44 3.46 -0.10
N LEU A 101 5.54 3.20 -1.40
CA LEU A 101 5.27 1.89 -2.00
C LEU A 101 6.42 1.51 -2.93
N THR A 102 6.99 0.33 -2.70
CA THR A 102 8.06 -0.21 -3.54
C THR A 102 7.56 -1.40 -4.36
N LEU A 103 7.68 -1.31 -5.69
CA LEU A 103 7.27 -2.35 -6.63
C LEU A 103 8.43 -2.82 -7.52
N PHE A 104 8.48 -4.12 -7.76
CA PHE A 104 9.32 -4.72 -8.82
C PHE A 104 8.55 -4.78 -10.14
N ILE A 105 9.18 -4.39 -11.25
CA ILE A 105 8.60 -4.50 -12.59
C ILE A 105 9.30 -5.63 -13.36
N PRO A 106 8.81 -6.89 -13.25
CA PRO A 106 9.59 -8.09 -13.56
C PRO A 106 9.94 -8.26 -15.04
N TYR A 107 9.31 -7.49 -15.93
CA TYR A 107 9.51 -7.57 -17.39
C TYR A 107 10.27 -6.37 -17.96
N ILE A 108 10.73 -5.42 -17.14
CA ILE A 108 11.66 -4.36 -17.56
C ILE A 108 13.03 -4.70 -16.99
N VAL A 109 13.85 -5.36 -17.80
CA VAL A 109 15.22 -5.72 -17.45
C VAL A 109 16.12 -4.50 -17.64
N ILE A 110 16.85 -4.11 -16.60
CA ILE A 110 17.74 -2.94 -16.59
C ILE A 110 19.23 -3.33 -16.45
N GLY A 111 19.51 -4.60 -16.15
CA GLY A 111 20.86 -5.12 -15.97
C GLY A 111 20.89 -6.63 -15.90
N ASP A 112 22.07 -7.21 -15.71
CA ASP A 112 22.22 -8.66 -15.54
C ASP A 112 21.58 -9.10 -14.21
N GLY A 113 20.47 -9.83 -14.30
CA GLY A 113 19.67 -10.25 -13.14
C GLY A 113 18.90 -9.12 -12.45
N GLU A 114 18.83 -7.92 -13.02
CA GLU A 114 18.18 -6.76 -12.42
C GLU A 114 16.96 -6.31 -13.23
N VAL A 115 15.86 -6.08 -12.51
CA VAL A 115 14.62 -5.53 -13.08
C VAL A 115 14.37 -4.14 -12.51
N LEU A 116 13.57 -3.34 -13.20
CA LEU A 116 13.21 -2.01 -12.73
C LEU A 116 12.49 -2.10 -11.38
N HIS A 117 12.97 -1.34 -10.40
CA HIS A 117 12.25 -1.06 -9.16
C HIS A 117 11.71 0.35 -9.22
N ILE A 118 10.50 0.53 -8.70
CA ILE A 118 9.91 1.85 -8.51
C ILE A 118 9.60 2.04 -7.04
N ASP A 119 10.00 3.19 -6.53
CA ASP A 119 9.67 3.68 -5.20
C ASP A 119 8.81 4.92 -5.42
N GLU A 120 7.56 4.85 -5.01
CA GLU A 120 6.60 5.92 -5.22
C GLU A 120 6.01 6.34 -3.88
N HIS A 121 5.77 7.65 -3.75
CA HIS A 121 5.26 8.27 -2.55
C HIS A 121 3.99 9.06 -2.85
N ASP A 122 3.01 8.99 -1.96
CA ASP A 122 1.81 9.83 -1.98
C ASP A 122 1.44 10.21 -0.55
N ALA A 123 0.88 11.41 -0.38
CA ALA A 123 0.42 11.92 0.89
C ALA A 123 -0.89 12.68 0.71
N LYS A 124 -1.89 12.38 1.55
CA LYS A 124 -3.23 12.96 1.48
C LYS A 124 -3.78 13.26 2.85
N THR A 125 -4.45 14.39 2.94
CA THR A 125 -5.18 14.79 4.14
C THR A 125 -6.63 14.29 4.04
N MET A 126 -7.09 13.51 5.02
CA MET A 126 -8.45 13.00 5.09
C MET A 126 -8.90 12.66 6.51
N LYS A 127 -10.22 12.56 6.73
CA LYS A 127 -10.79 12.03 7.97
C LYS A 127 -10.97 10.52 7.86
N ALA A 128 -10.94 9.84 9.00
CA ALA A 128 -11.38 8.46 9.04
C ALA A 128 -12.88 8.36 8.74
N VAL A 129 -13.27 7.40 7.92
CA VAL A 129 -14.66 6.99 7.71
C VAL A 129 -14.97 5.77 8.60
N ALA A 130 -16.25 5.48 8.76
CA ALA A 130 -16.65 4.26 9.46
C ALA A 130 -16.10 3.03 8.71
N ALA A 131 -15.47 2.12 9.46
CA ALA A 131 -14.99 0.84 8.95
C ALA A 131 -16.13 -0.09 8.53
#